data_AF-A0AA90URG9-F1
#
_entry.id   AF-A0AA90URG9-F1
#
_cell.length_a   1.000
_cell.length_b   1.000
_cell.length_c   1.000
_cell.angle_alpha   90.00
_cell.angle_beta   90.00
_cell.angle_gamma   90.00
#
_symmetry.space_group_name_H-M   'P 1'
#
loop_
_entity.id
_entity.type
_entity.pdbx_description
1 polymer ?
#
loop_
_entity_poly.entity_id
_entity_poly.type
_entity_poly.pdbx_seq_one_letter_code
_entity_poly.pdbx_strand_id
1 'polypeptide(L)'
;MEKNIKKRVCRLALVVIAVLVVLFGYWFFLNPHGYWQKQKKAEKNEYMEKQMLWRKSEKMTMQQMLSDMTLMAKGDSVLVCWLTGLSLPVYRDFIHCTAQPTRNAWVETRYWYMSSLAKGREWMEERAKTRIHKSLIFVESSRFQVQKDSLKDYLNENPTHTEIEYNKMYPAFGKSTDKEFEDWRKV
;
A
#
# COMPACT_ATOMS: atom_id res chain seq x y z
N MET A 1 52.08 -35.97 39.04
CA MET A 1 50.71 -35.46 39.33
C MET A 1 50.25 -34.34 38.38
N GLU A 2 51.16 -33.51 37.87
CA GLU A 2 50.86 -32.31 37.08
C GLU A 2 50.09 -32.56 35.74
N LYS A 3 50.42 -33.63 35.01
CA LYS A 3 49.77 -34.00 33.73
C LYS A 3 48.27 -34.34 33.89
N ASN A 4 47.86 -34.90 35.03
CA ASN A 4 46.45 -35.23 35.30
C ASN A 4 45.62 -34.01 35.67
N ILE A 5 46.24 -33.02 36.34
CA ILE A 5 45.59 -31.76 36.68
C ILE A 5 45.32 -30.96 35.39
N LYS A 6 46.31 -30.83 34.51
CA LYS A 6 46.16 -30.13 33.22
C LYS A 6 45.07 -30.74 32.34
N LYS A 7 44.95 -32.07 32.32
CA LYS A 7 43.89 -32.80 31.57
C LYS A 7 42.49 -32.59 32.17
N ARG A 8 42.37 -32.54 33.51
CA ARG A 8 41.09 -32.21 34.18
C ARG A 8 40.68 -30.76 33.95
N VAL A 9 41.62 -29.82 34.00
CA VAL A 9 41.37 -28.39 33.73
C VAL A 9 40.93 -28.19 32.28
N CYS A 10 41.59 -28.83 31.30
CA CYS A 10 41.14 -28.75 29.89
C CYS A 10 39.75 -29.34 29.68
N ARG A 11 39.39 -30.43 30.38
CA ARG A 11 38.02 -30.99 30.31
C ARG A 11 36.98 -30.04 30.90
N LEU A 12 37.28 -29.44 32.05
CA LEU A 12 36.40 -28.43 32.66
C LEU A 12 36.24 -27.21 31.76
N ALA A 13 37.32 -26.72 31.15
CA ALA A 13 37.26 -25.60 30.21
C ALA A 13 36.40 -25.93 28.97
N LEU A 14 36.53 -27.13 28.41
CA LEU A 14 35.69 -27.58 27.29
C LEU A 14 34.21 -27.66 27.67
N VAL A 15 33.89 -28.16 28.86
CA VAL A 15 32.50 -28.22 29.36
C VAL A 15 31.94 -26.81 29.53
N VAL A 16 32.72 -25.89 30.11
CA VAL A 16 32.29 -24.49 30.28
C VAL A 16 32.06 -23.82 28.92
N ILE A 17 32.95 -24.02 27.94
CA ILE A 17 32.79 -23.48 26.58
C ILE A 17 31.54 -24.07 25.92
N ALA A 18 31.31 -25.39 26.04
CA ALA A 18 30.12 -26.03 25.50
C ALA A 18 28.82 -25.46 26.10
N VAL A 19 28.79 -25.26 27.42
CA VAL A 19 27.65 -24.65 28.12
C VAL A 19 27.43 -23.20 27.67
N LEU A 20 28.51 -22.42 27.52
CA LEU A 20 28.42 -21.04 27.03
C LEU A 20 27.89 -20.96 25.59
N VAL A 21 28.33 -21.87 24.71
CA VAL A 21 27.84 -21.94 23.32
C VAL A 21 26.35 -22.31 23.29
N VAL A 22 25.89 -23.23 24.14
CA VAL A 22 24.47 -23.58 24.24
C VAL A 22 23.64 -22.42 24.79
N LEU A 23 24.10 -21.74 25.84
CA LEU A 23 23.41 -20.56 26.39
C LEU A 23 23.38 -19.39 25.40
N PHE A 24 24.47 -19.17 24.66
CA PHE A 24 24.54 -18.13 23.64
C PHE A 24 23.67 -18.47 22.44
N GLY A 25 23.65 -19.73 21.99
CA GLY A 25 22.73 -20.21 20.97
C GLY A 25 21.27 -20.08 21.40
N TYR A 26 20.95 -20.49 22.63
CA TYR A 26 19.61 -20.35 23.22
C TYR A 26 19.18 -18.89 23.28
N TRP A 27 20.05 -18.01 23.78
CA TRP A 27 19.78 -16.57 23.81
C TRP A 27 19.64 -15.98 22.40
N PHE A 28 20.53 -16.29 21.47
CA PHE A 28 20.51 -15.74 20.11
C PHE A 28 19.28 -16.20 19.30
N PHE A 29 18.88 -17.47 19.41
CA PHE A 29 17.72 -18.02 18.70
C PHE A 29 16.38 -17.68 19.37
N LEU A 30 16.35 -17.49 20.69
CA LEU A 30 15.11 -17.19 21.43
C LEU A 30 14.97 -15.73 21.83
N ASN A 31 15.90 -14.83 21.49
CA ASN A 31 15.72 -13.40 21.74
C ASN A 31 14.76 -12.82 20.70
N PRO A 32 13.44 -12.77 20.97
CA PRO A 32 12.43 -12.44 19.97
C PRO A 32 12.59 -10.97 19.55
N HIS A 33 13.27 -10.19 20.40
CA HIS A 33 13.44 -8.75 20.30
C HIS A 33 13.98 -8.28 18.94
N GLY A 34 14.98 -8.98 18.38
CA GLY A 34 15.54 -8.62 17.07
C GLY A 34 14.60 -8.88 15.89
N TYR A 35 13.80 -9.95 15.97
CA TYR A 35 12.81 -10.28 14.94
C TYR A 35 11.62 -9.32 14.98
N TRP A 36 11.06 -9.06 16.17
CA TRP A 36 9.98 -8.08 16.36
C TRP A 36 10.38 -6.67 15.93
N GLN A 37 11.62 -6.25 16.21
CA GLN A 37 12.14 -4.97 15.73
C GLN A 37 12.22 -4.91 14.20
N LYS A 38 12.64 -6.00 13.54
CA LYS A 38 12.68 -6.06 12.07
C LYS A 38 11.27 -6.02 11.48
N GLN A 39 10.32 -6.76 12.06
CA GLN A 39 8.92 -6.71 11.65
C GLN A 39 8.33 -5.31 11.82
N LYS A 40 8.46 -4.71 13.00
CA LYS A 40 7.97 -3.36 13.28
C LYS A 40 8.59 -2.32 12.34
N LYS A 41 9.88 -2.47 11.99
CA LYS A 41 10.54 -1.62 11.01
C LYS A 41 10.00 -1.82 9.59
N ALA A 42 9.69 -3.05 9.19
CA ALA A 42 9.07 -3.34 7.90
C ALA A 42 7.66 -2.77 7.81
N GLU A 43 6.82 -2.97 8.83
CA GLU A 43 5.48 -2.37 8.92
C GLU A 43 5.54 -0.84 8.87
N LYS A 44 6.48 -0.24 9.59
CA LYS A 44 6.67 1.22 9.57
C LYS A 44 7.07 1.70 8.18
N ASN A 45 7.95 0.99 7.49
CA ASN A 45 8.33 1.33 6.12
C ASN A 45 7.12 1.22 5.17
N GLU A 46 6.32 0.15 5.28
CA GLU A 46 5.10 -0.02 4.48
C GLU A 46 4.09 1.12 4.73
N TYR A 47 3.90 1.49 5.99
CA TYR A 47 3.05 2.63 6.36
C TYR A 47 3.56 3.94 5.74
N MET A 48 4.86 4.23 5.85
CA MET A 48 5.47 5.42 5.27
C MET A 48 5.34 5.45 3.74
N GLU A 49 5.48 4.30 3.08
CA GLU A 49 5.29 4.17 1.64
C GLU A 49 3.84 4.46 1.24
N LYS A 50 2.86 3.84 1.90
CA LYS A 50 1.43 4.11 1.65
C LYS A 50 1.08 5.58 1.89
N GLN A 51 1.59 6.16 2.97
CA GLN A 51 1.43 7.59 3.27
C GLN A 51 2.00 8.47 2.14
N MET A 52 3.20 8.14 1.67
CA MET A 52 3.85 8.86 0.57
C MET A 52 3.05 8.76 -0.73
N LEU A 53 2.58 7.56 -1.09
CA LEU A 53 1.76 7.35 -2.29
C LEU A 53 0.44 8.12 -2.21
N TRP A 54 -0.26 8.06 -1.07
CA TRP A 54 -1.50 8.80 -0.86
C TRP A 54 -1.29 10.30 -1.02
N ARG A 55 -0.24 10.85 -0.40
CA ARG A 55 0.07 12.29 -0.46
C ARG A 55 0.55 12.74 -1.83
N LYS A 56 1.30 11.92 -2.56
CA LYS A 56 1.71 12.21 -3.94
C LYS A 56 0.51 12.30 -4.87
N SER A 57 -0.48 11.42 -4.69
CA SER A 57 -1.70 11.40 -5.51
C SER A 57 -2.62 12.61 -5.31
N GLU A 58 -2.46 13.38 -4.23
CA GLU A 58 -3.30 14.55 -3.91
C GLU A 58 -3.24 15.64 -4.99
N LYS A 59 -2.10 15.73 -5.69
CA LYS A 59 -1.87 16.71 -6.76
C LYS A 59 -2.02 16.12 -8.16
N MET A 60 -2.38 14.83 -8.27
CA MET A 60 -2.48 14.14 -9.55
C MET A 60 -3.86 14.30 -10.16
N THR A 61 -3.90 14.43 -11.48
CA THR A 61 -5.15 14.39 -12.22
C THR A 61 -5.64 12.94 -12.36
N MET A 62 -6.95 12.77 -12.56
CA MET A 62 -7.51 11.45 -12.85
C MET A 62 -6.88 10.81 -14.11
N GLN A 63 -6.60 11.62 -15.13
CA GLN A 63 -5.91 11.18 -16.35
C GLN A 63 -4.53 10.56 -16.04
N GLN A 64 -3.71 11.23 -15.23
CA GLN A 64 -2.38 10.73 -14.87
C GLN A 64 -2.47 9.39 -14.15
N MET A 65 -3.35 9.27 -13.16
CA MET A 65 -3.54 8.02 -12.40
C MET A 65 -4.03 6.87 -13.29
N LEU A 66 -5.00 7.14 -14.19
CA LEU A 66 -5.51 6.14 -15.13
C LEU A 66 -4.46 5.73 -16.17
N SER A 67 -3.66 6.67 -16.66
CA SER A 67 -2.55 6.41 -17.58
C SER A 67 -1.51 5.49 -16.93
N ASP A 68 -1.06 5.82 -15.72
CA ASP A 68 -0.12 5.00 -14.96
C ASP A 68 -0.66 3.60 -14.66
N MET A 69 -1.92 3.48 -14.22
CA MET A 69 -2.56 2.17 -14.03
C MET A 69 -2.61 1.35 -15.31
N THR A 70 -2.81 1.99 -16.44
CA THR A 70 -2.82 1.32 -17.75
C THR A 70 -1.42 0.84 -18.12
N LEU A 71 -0.38 1.61 -17.82
CA LEU A 71 1.01 1.16 -17.96
C LEU A 71 1.30 -0.05 -17.05
N MET A 72 0.87 0.00 -15.77
CA MET A 72 0.98 -1.13 -14.85
C MET A 72 0.21 -2.37 -15.36
N ALA A 73 -0.91 -2.16 -16.04
CA ALA A 73 -1.71 -3.20 -16.67
C ALA A 73 -1.13 -3.73 -18.00
N LYS A 74 0.04 -3.23 -18.46
CA LYS A 74 0.64 -3.54 -19.77
C LYS A 74 -0.21 -3.10 -20.96
N GLY A 75 -0.89 -1.96 -20.83
CA GLY A 75 -1.77 -1.42 -21.86
C GLY A 75 -3.21 -1.95 -21.83
N ASP A 76 -3.54 -2.87 -20.90
CA ASP A 76 -4.89 -3.40 -20.77
C ASP A 76 -5.81 -2.40 -20.05
N SER A 77 -6.48 -1.56 -20.86
CA SER A 77 -7.46 -0.60 -20.38
C SER A 77 -8.75 -1.25 -19.85
N VAL A 78 -9.08 -2.47 -20.30
CA VAL A 78 -10.26 -3.21 -19.83
C VAL A 78 -10.06 -3.66 -18.39
N LEU A 79 -8.84 -4.13 -18.05
CA LEU A 79 -8.47 -4.44 -16.68
C LEU A 79 -8.62 -3.23 -15.75
N VAL A 80 -8.14 -2.05 -16.18
CA VAL A 80 -8.26 -0.81 -15.42
C VAL A 80 -9.72 -0.39 -15.24
N CYS A 81 -10.54 -0.53 -16.28
CA CYS A 81 -11.98 -0.25 -16.22
C CYS A 81 -12.70 -1.18 -15.23
N TRP A 82 -12.40 -2.49 -15.25
CA TRP A 82 -12.97 -3.42 -14.27
C TRP A 82 -12.57 -3.08 -12.84
N LEU A 83 -11.29 -2.75 -12.62
CA LEU A 83 -10.79 -2.39 -11.30
C LEU A 83 -11.51 -1.15 -10.75
N THR A 84 -11.51 -0.07 -11.54
CA THR A 84 -12.06 1.24 -11.14
C THR A 84 -13.59 1.27 -11.19
N GLY A 85 -14.22 0.37 -11.94
CA GLY A 85 -15.66 0.42 -12.21
C GLY A 85 -16.06 1.56 -13.15
N LEU A 86 -15.12 2.05 -13.97
CA LEU A 86 -15.41 2.97 -15.05
C LEU A 86 -15.93 2.18 -16.26
N SER A 87 -16.87 2.75 -17.01
CA SER A 87 -17.15 2.25 -18.35
C SER A 87 -16.06 2.69 -19.33
N LEU A 88 -15.84 1.90 -20.39
CA LEU A 88 -14.84 2.19 -21.41
C LEU A 88 -15.02 3.59 -22.04
N PRO A 89 -16.25 4.05 -22.36
CA PRO A 89 -16.44 5.41 -22.85
C PRO A 89 -16.01 6.47 -21.85
N VAL A 90 -16.35 6.30 -20.56
CA VAL A 90 -15.99 7.26 -19.49
C VAL A 90 -14.47 7.27 -19.27
N TYR A 91 -13.85 6.10 -19.22
CA TYR A 91 -12.39 5.97 -19.16
C TYR A 91 -11.71 6.70 -20.31
N ARG A 92 -12.18 6.48 -21.54
CA ARG A 92 -11.66 7.15 -22.74
C ARG A 92 -11.81 8.66 -22.64
N ASP A 93 -12.97 9.14 -22.20
CA ASP A 93 -13.23 10.56 -22.05
C ASP A 93 -12.28 11.20 -21.02
N PHE A 94 -11.96 10.52 -19.92
CA PHE A 94 -10.97 10.98 -18.94
C PHE A 94 -9.52 10.92 -19.45
N ILE A 95 -9.14 9.88 -20.18
CA ILE A 95 -7.79 9.76 -20.77
C ILE A 95 -7.53 10.87 -21.78
N HIS A 96 -8.54 11.27 -22.55
CA HIS A 96 -8.45 12.36 -23.51
C HIS A 96 -8.84 13.74 -22.95
N CYS A 97 -9.10 13.84 -21.64
CA CYS A 97 -9.52 15.09 -20.98
C CYS A 97 -10.74 15.76 -21.63
N THR A 98 -11.64 14.98 -22.22
CA THR A 98 -12.90 15.48 -22.81
C THR A 98 -14.02 15.55 -21.77
N ALA A 99 -13.78 15.07 -20.56
CA ALA A 99 -14.69 15.10 -19.43
C ALA A 99 -13.92 15.34 -18.12
N GLN A 100 -14.54 16.05 -17.19
CA GLN A 100 -14.03 16.21 -15.82
C GLN A 100 -14.68 15.17 -14.89
N PRO A 101 -13.93 14.56 -13.97
CA PRO A 101 -14.50 13.66 -12.99
C PRO A 101 -15.22 14.44 -11.88
N THR A 102 -16.14 13.77 -11.18
CA THR A 102 -16.61 14.27 -9.87
C THR A 102 -15.51 14.09 -8.81
N ARG A 103 -15.57 14.86 -7.71
CA ARG A 103 -14.65 14.65 -6.57
C ARG A 103 -14.64 13.20 -6.10
N ASN A 104 -15.81 12.58 -6.02
CA ASN A 104 -15.93 11.19 -5.58
C ASN A 104 -15.23 10.22 -6.55
N ALA A 105 -15.44 10.37 -7.86
CA ALA A 105 -14.78 9.53 -8.85
C ALA A 105 -13.24 9.66 -8.80
N TRP A 106 -12.74 10.88 -8.58
CA TRP A 106 -11.30 11.12 -8.41
C TRP A 106 -10.76 10.46 -7.13
N VAL A 107 -11.45 10.60 -5.99
CA VAL A 107 -11.04 9.96 -4.71
C VAL A 107 -11.01 8.44 -4.83
N GLU A 108 -12.05 7.83 -5.41
CA GLU A 108 -12.08 6.38 -5.67
C GLU A 108 -10.91 5.95 -6.56
N THR A 109 -10.62 6.72 -7.61
CA THR A 109 -9.50 6.43 -8.50
C THR A 109 -8.15 6.53 -7.79
N ARG A 110 -7.97 7.48 -6.86
CA ARG A 110 -6.77 7.56 -6.01
C ARG A 110 -6.59 6.31 -5.18
N TYR A 111 -7.66 5.79 -4.59
CA TYR A 111 -7.63 4.56 -3.81
C TYR A 111 -7.16 3.37 -4.66
N TRP A 112 -7.74 3.20 -5.87
CA TRP A 112 -7.34 2.14 -6.79
C TRP A 112 -5.90 2.30 -7.28
N TYR A 113 -5.48 3.53 -7.59
CA TYR A 113 -4.13 3.86 -8.02
C TYR A 113 -3.10 3.51 -6.95
N MET A 114 -3.30 3.97 -5.71
CA MET A 114 -2.42 3.67 -4.58
C MET A 114 -2.31 2.15 -4.33
N SER A 115 -3.44 1.45 -4.37
CA SER A 115 -3.47 0.00 -4.16
C SER A 115 -2.74 -0.75 -5.28
N SER A 116 -2.89 -0.30 -6.53
CA SER A 116 -2.21 -0.87 -7.68
C SER A 116 -0.70 -0.66 -7.63
N LEU A 117 -0.24 0.52 -7.19
CA LEU A 117 1.18 0.80 -6.99
C LEU A 117 1.80 -0.07 -5.91
N ALA A 118 1.10 -0.24 -4.78
CA ALA A 118 1.61 -1.00 -3.64
C ALA A 118 1.63 -2.52 -3.88
N LYS A 119 0.64 -3.05 -4.62
CA LYS A 119 0.43 -4.51 -4.76
C LYS A 119 0.73 -5.05 -6.17
N GLY A 120 0.91 -4.16 -7.14
CA GLY A 120 1.24 -4.52 -8.51
C GLY A 120 0.09 -5.14 -9.31
N ARG A 121 0.44 -5.61 -10.51
CA ARG A 121 -0.49 -6.07 -11.54
C ARG A 121 -1.26 -7.34 -11.17
N GLU A 122 -0.61 -8.30 -10.51
CA GLU A 122 -1.26 -9.56 -10.11
C GLU A 122 -2.47 -9.30 -9.20
N TRP A 123 -2.31 -8.37 -8.25
CA TRP A 123 -3.41 -7.93 -7.41
C TRP A 123 -4.53 -7.25 -8.20
N MET A 124 -4.21 -6.43 -9.22
CA MET A 124 -5.22 -5.82 -10.08
C MET A 124 -6.06 -6.89 -10.79
N GLU A 125 -5.44 -7.93 -11.33
CA GLU A 125 -6.12 -9.04 -12.02
C GLU A 125 -7.02 -9.85 -11.08
N GLU A 126 -6.52 -10.17 -9.89
CA GLU A 126 -7.31 -10.87 -8.87
C GLU A 126 -8.52 -10.03 -8.44
N ARG A 127 -8.30 -8.73 -8.16
CA ARG A 127 -9.35 -7.84 -7.72
C ARG A 127 -10.42 -7.65 -8.79
N ALA A 128 -10.01 -7.49 -10.06
CA ALA A 128 -10.92 -7.37 -11.18
C ALA A 128 -11.79 -8.63 -11.39
N LYS A 129 -11.34 -9.82 -10.98
CA LYS A 129 -12.17 -11.04 -11.04
C LYS A 129 -13.39 -10.98 -10.11
N THR A 130 -13.26 -10.34 -8.96
CA THR A 130 -14.33 -10.26 -7.94
C THR A 130 -15.46 -9.28 -8.29
N ARG A 131 -15.34 -8.52 -9.38
CA ARG A 131 -16.39 -7.62 -9.85
C ARG A 131 -17.57 -8.41 -10.42
N ILE A 132 -18.73 -8.20 -9.80
CA ILE A 132 -19.99 -8.88 -10.15
C ILE A 132 -20.53 -8.43 -11.53
N HIS A 133 -20.26 -7.19 -11.94
CA HIS A 133 -20.88 -6.59 -13.12
C HIS A 133 -19.88 -6.23 -14.24
N LYS A 134 -19.09 -7.21 -14.69
CA LYS A 134 -18.05 -6.99 -15.70
C LYS A 134 -18.55 -6.51 -17.05
N SER A 135 -19.76 -6.89 -17.46
CA SER A 135 -20.35 -6.47 -18.74
C SER A 135 -20.77 -5.01 -18.76
N LEU A 136 -21.07 -4.42 -17.58
CA LEU A 136 -21.52 -3.02 -17.49
C LEU A 136 -20.47 -2.03 -18.01
N ILE A 137 -19.17 -2.37 -17.97
CA ILE A 137 -18.16 -1.45 -18.50
C ILE A 137 -18.31 -1.17 -20.00
N PHE A 138 -18.98 -2.05 -20.75
CA PHE A 138 -19.19 -1.91 -22.19
C PHE A 138 -20.50 -1.20 -22.54
N VAL A 139 -21.50 -1.27 -21.66
CA VAL A 139 -22.88 -0.86 -21.95
C VAL A 139 -23.29 0.38 -21.16
N GLU A 140 -22.74 0.54 -19.95
CA GLU A 140 -23.15 1.60 -19.04
C GLU A 140 -22.58 2.94 -19.48
N SER A 141 -23.42 3.72 -20.16
CA SER A 141 -23.17 5.11 -20.51
C SER A 141 -23.51 6.07 -19.36
N SER A 142 -23.83 5.56 -18.17
CA SER A 142 -24.27 6.38 -17.04
C SER A 142 -23.09 7.20 -16.51
N ARG A 143 -23.09 8.48 -16.81
CA ARG A 143 -21.99 9.42 -16.54
C ARG A 143 -22.02 9.95 -15.10
N PHE A 144 -22.41 9.15 -14.11
CA PHE A 144 -22.47 9.60 -12.71
C PHE A 144 -21.09 9.99 -12.14
N GLN A 145 -20.04 9.41 -12.70
CA GLN A 145 -18.64 9.72 -12.37
C GLN A 145 -18.12 10.97 -13.07
N VAL A 146 -18.84 11.47 -14.09
CA VAL A 146 -18.49 12.67 -14.85
C VAL A 146 -19.26 13.86 -14.28
N GLN A 147 -18.57 14.96 -14.14
CA GLN A 147 -19.16 16.22 -13.69
C GLN A 147 -20.10 16.78 -14.77
N LYS A 148 -21.28 17.27 -14.35
CA LYS A 148 -22.23 17.91 -15.28
C LYS A 148 -21.73 19.26 -15.79
N ASP A 149 -21.05 20.01 -14.92
CA ASP A 149 -20.39 21.27 -15.25
C ASP A 149 -18.89 21.04 -15.39
N SER A 150 -18.38 21.07 -16.62
CA SER A 150 -16.97 20.80 -16.93
C SER A 150 -16.04 21.96 -16.59
N LEU A 151 -16.56 23.15 -16.27
CA LEU A 151 -15.75 24.31 -15.88
C LEU A 151 -15.44 24.31 -14.38
N LYS A 152 -16.19 23.53 -13.60
CA LYS A 152 -16.02 23.45 -12.16
C LYS A 152 -14.79 22.61 -11.81
N ASP A 153 -13.88 23.20 -11.04
CA ASP A 153 -12.70 22.46 -10.55
C ASP A 153 -13.11 21.50 -9.42
N TYR A 154 -13.12 20.20 -9.73
CA TYR A 154 -13.41 19.13 -8.76
C TYR A 154 -12.34 19.03 -7.66
N LEU A 155 -11.13 19.57 -7.86
CA LEU A 155 -10.09 19.53 -6.83
C LEU A 155 -10.37 20.49 -5.66
N ASN A 156 -11.19 21.51 -5.89
CA ASN A 156 -11.59 22.51 -4.90
C ASN A 156 -12.96 22.20 -4.26
N GLU A 157 -13.61 21.10 -4.64
CA GLU A 157 -14.84 20.64 -3.98
C GLU A 157 -14.55 20.15 -2.55
N ASN A 158 -15.59 20.19 -1.69
CA ASN A 158 -15.48 19.69 -0.33
C ASN A 158 -15.02 18.22 -0.33
N PRO A 159 -14.08 17.84 0.56
CA PRO A 159 -13.61 16.46 0.66
C PRO A 159 -14.76 15.48 0.90
N THR A 160 -14.70 14.31 0.26
CA THR A 160 -15.66 13.24 0.54
C THR A 160 -15.39 12.60 1.89
N HIS A 161 -16.39 11.92 2.45
CA HIS A 161 -16.22 11.15 3.69
C HIS A 161 -15.04 10.18 3.61
N THR A 162 -14.97 9.40 2.52
CA THR A 162 -13.88 8.47 2.21
C THR A 162 -12.53 9.18 2.20
N GLU A 163 -12.43 10.35 1.57
CA GLU A 163 -11.19 11.12 1.55
C GLU A 163 -10.77 11.60 2.93
N ILE A 164 -11.71 12.02 3.77
CA ILE A 164 -11.43 12.44 5.15
C ILE A 164 -10.86 11.28 5.95
N GLU A 165 -11.42 10.08 5.81
CA GLU A 165 -10.91 8.86 6.47
C GLU A 165 -9.48 8.53 6.03
N TYR A 166 -9.22 8.50 4.71
CA TYR A 166 -7.87 8.24 4.21
C TYR A 166 -6.88 9.36 4.60
N ASN A 167 -7.30 10.62 4.62
CA ASN A 167 -6.46 11.73 5.05
C ASN A 167 -6.11 11.65 6.54
N LYS A 168 -6.99 11.08 7.37
CA LYS A 168 -6.74 10.79 8.78
C LYS A 168 -5.79 9.60 8.94
N MET A 169 -5.96 8.56 8.12
CA MET A 169 -5.11 7.37 8.13
C MET A 169 -3.69 7.65 7.63
N TYR A 170 -3.56 8.55 6.64
CA TYR A 170 -2.30 8.91 6.00
C TYR A 170 -2.07 10.42 6.07
N PRO A 171 -1.71 10.98 7.23
CA PRO A 171 -1.55 12.42 7.45
C PRO A 171 -0.41 13.05 6.62
N ALA A 172 -0.34 14.37 6.59
CA ALA A 172 0.74 15.09 5.89
C ALA A 172 2.09 14.96 6.63
N PHE A 173 3.19 15.03 5.88
CA PHE A 173 4.56 14.96 6.42
C PHE A 173 4.80 16.07 7.47
N GLY A 174 5.45 15.71 8.58
CA GLY A 174 5.79 16.64 9.68
C GLY A 174 5.05 16.41 11.00
N LYS A 175 4.08 15.50 11.05
CA LYS A 175 3.48 15.01 12.31
C LYS A 175 4.26 13.82 12.86
N SER A 176 4.21 13.59 14.19
CA SER A 176 4.96 12.51 14.84
C SER A 176 4.49 11.15 14.33
N THR A 177 5.30 10.54 13.47
CA THR A 177 5.00 9.30 12.73
C THR A 177 4.77 8.11 13.64
N ASP A 178 5.29 8.10 14.88
CA ASP A 178 5.18 6.94 15.76
C ASP A 178 3.77 6.74 16.34
N LYS A 179 3.10 7.80 16.82
CA LYS A 179 1.71 7.68 17.33
C LYS A 179 0.75 7.31 16.20
N GLU A 180 0.90 7.96 15.05
CA GLU A 180 0.06 7.72 13.87
C GLU A 180 0.27 6.30 13.31
N PHE A 181 1.51 5.82 13.29
CA PHE A 181 1.82 4.43 12.94
C PHE A 181 1.21 3.42 13.91
N GLU A 182 1.31 3.67 15.23
CA GLU A 182 0.72 2.78 16.24
C GLU A 182 -0.81 2.76 16.19
N ASP A 183 -1.44 3.88 15.84
CA ASP A 183 -2.88 3.94 15.63
C ASP A 183 -3.28 3.29 14.30
N TRP A 184 -2.51 3.47 13.23
CA TRP A 184 -2.70 2.77 11.95
C TRP A 184 -2.63 1.25 12.10
N ARG A 185 -1.71 0.74 12.92
CA ARG A 185 -1.55 -0.71 13.16
C ARG A 185 -2.75 -1.34 13.87
N LYS A 186 -3.66 -0.55 14.44
CA LYS A 186 -4.88 -1.02 15.11
C LYS A 186 -6.12 -1.05 14.19
N VAL A 187 -6.01 -0.50 12.98
CA VAL A 187 -7.09 -0.43 11.98
C VAL A 187 -7.00 -1.64 11.05
#